data_AF-A0A4Q2D7C6-F1
#
_entry.id   AF-A0A4Q2D7C6-F1
#
_cell.length_a   1.000
_cell.length_b   1.000
_cell.length_c   1.000
_cell.angle_alpha   90.00
_cell.angle_beta   90.00
_cell.angle_gamma   90.00
#
_symmetry.space_group_name_H-M   'P 1'
#
loop_
_entity.id
_entity.type
_entity.pdbx_description
1 polymer ?
#
loop_
_entity_poly.entity_id
_entity_poly.type
_entity_poly.pdbx_seq_one_letter_code
_entity_poly.pdbx_strand_id
1 'polypeptide(L)'
;MDDTPGADFRIAYFTQAKFFCDLLNADPRIRAAILTTPTFSDLLIRFWMTLGKNEESFMDFNEPQGCPIIHLFLKLASDDDGRDVLYDQIFDRPPEFACDFAEAMVDRFRRCTSQRVSITRAIAIADGLLTATTHLVSNRTIKQRFITADYLTTISSTLNSISMNVINQQLDLSHYLTMLIRPIHKLFQMASEGDYRLVGNWKDIVTGDFLTLLIRIMSNIRPNDMAPANICVVMLRFACWYTVYPQVLRAIINKRIPENSGTKLLEHPILGEHWAGFRACLRDRARVHATLPDDGGVGTLCDNPKVC
;
A
#
# COMPACT_ATOMS: atom_id res chain seq x y z
N MET A 1 -24.48 5.22 23.12
CA MET A 1 -23.75 3.93 23.20
C MET A 1 -24.79 2.89 23.54
N ASP A 2 -24.71 1.72 22.93
CA ASP A 2 -25.70 0.65 23.14
C ASP A 2 -25.12 -0.27 24.22
N ASP A 3 -25.67 -0.16 25.44
CA ASP A 3 -25.11 -0.68 26.70
C ASP A 3 -25.69 -2.06 27.05
N THR A 4 -25.94 -2.92 26.06
CA THR A 4 -26.36 -4.29 26.32
C THR A 4 -25.17 -5.17 26.73
N PRO A 5 -25.28 -6.04 27.76
CA PRO A 5 -24.24 -7.01 28.10
C PRO A 5 -23.95 -7.94 26.92
N GLY A 6 -22.72 -7.91 26.38
CA GLY A 6 -22.34 -8.59 25.13
C GLY A 6 -22.31 -7.70 23.87
N ALA A 7 -22.64 -6.40 23.98
CA ALA A 7 -22.77 -5.47 22.84
C ALA A 7 -21.45 -5.11 22.12
N ASP A 8 -20.30 -5.41 22.70
CA ASP A 8 -19.00 -5.21 22.03
C ASP A 8 -18.00 -6.34 22.30
N PHE A 9 -18.28 -7.51 21.73
CA PHE A 9 -17.36 -8.66 21.74
C PHE A 9 -15.95 -8.31 21.21
N ARG A 10 -15.79 -7.20 20.47
CA ARG A 10 -14.53 -6.76 19.86
C ARG A 10 -13.49 -6.40 20.93
N ILE A 11 -13.91 -5.93 22.11
CA ILE A 11 -13.01 -5.65 23.23
C ILE A 11 -12.26 -6.92 23.66
N ALA A 12 -12.91 -8.08 23.64
CA ALA A 12 -12.27 -9.35 23.97
C ALA A 12 -11.17 -9.69 22.94
N TYR A 13 -11.43 -9.49 21.65
CA TYR A 13 -10.46 -9.72 20.58
C TYR A 13 -9.26 -8.77 20.71
N PHE A 14 -9.48 -7.48 20.98
CA PHE A 14 -8.38 -6.52 21.15
C PHE A 14 -7.57 -6.80 22.42
N THR A 15 -8.23 -7.15 23.52
CA THR A 15 -7.55 -7.54 24.78
C THR A 15 -6.69 -8.78 24.59
N GLN A 16 -7.22 -9.82 23.94
CA GLN A 16 -6.46 -11.03 23.63
C GLN A 16 -5.29 -10.74 22.69
N ALA A 17 -5.52 -9.95 21.64
CA ALA A 17 -4.46 -9.58 20.70
C ALA A 17 -3.34 -8.78 21.40
N LYS A 18 -3.70 -7.87 22.32
CA LYS A 18 -2.74 -7.11 23.13
C LYS A 18 -1.93 -8.01 24.07
N PHE A 19 -2.59 -8.95 24.75
CA PHE A 19 -1.91 -9.94 25.59
C PHE A 19 -0.86 -10.73 24.80
N PHE A 20 -1.21 -11.24 23.61
CA PHE A 20 -0.24 -11.93 22.76
C PHE A 20 0.88 -11.00 22.29
N CYS A 21 0.59 -9.74 21.96
CA CYS A 21 1.62 -8.76 21.61
C CYS A 21 2.65 -8.63 22.74
N ASP A 22 2.19 -8.45 23.97
CA ASP A 22 3.03 -8.30 25.15
C ASP A 22 3.84 -9.59 25.43
N LEU A 23 3.19 -10.75 25.31
CA LEU A 23 3.83 -12.05 25.49
C LEU A 23 4.95 -12.30 24.46
N LEU A 24 4.70 -12.03 23.18
CA LEU A 24 5.68 -12.18 22.10
C LEU A 24 6.81 -11.14 22.17
N ASN A 25 6.58 -10.01 22.83
CA ASN A 25 7.60 -8.98 23.09
C ASN A 25 8.47 -9.32 24.30
N ALA A 26 7.93 -10.06 25.27
CA ALA A 26 8.62 -10.34 26.54
C ALA A 26 9.76 -11.35 26.41
N ASP A 27 9.60 -12.40 25.59
CA ASP A 27 10.62 -13.46 25.46
C ASP A 27 10.74 -13.97 23.99
N PRO A 28 11.93 -13.87 23.35
CA PRO A 28 12.15 -14.37 21.99
C PRO A 28 11.91 -15.87 21.82
N ARG A 29 12.11 -16.69 22.86
CA ARG A 29 11.87 -18.14 22.82
C ARG A 29 10.38 -18.44 22.77
N ILE A 30 9.60 -17.70 23.56
CA ILE A 30 8.13 -17.77 23.51
C ILE A 30 7.65 -17.31 22.13
N ARG A 31 8.24 -16.24 21.58
CA ARG A 31 7.93 -15.77 20.24
C ARG A 31 8.11 -16.87 19.19
N ALA A 32 9.28 -17.50 19.15
CA ALA A 32 9.58 -18.56 18.20
C ALA A 32 8.64 -19.77 18.38
N ALA A 33 8.36 -20.15 19.64
CA ALA A 33 7.50 -21.28 19.95
C ALA A 33 6.01 -21.03 19.62
N ILE A 34 5.53 -19.78 19.67
CA ILE A 34 4.13 -19.46 19.40
C ILE A 34 3.90 -19.22 17.89
N LEU A 35 4.74 -18.40 17.25
CA LEU A 35 4.53 -17.99 15.86
C LEU A 35 4.52 -19.17 14.87
N THR A 36 5.23 -20.25 15.20
CA THR A 36 5.35 -21.46 14.37
C THR A 36 4.24 -22.49 14.62
N THR A 37 3.26 -22.18 15.47
CA THR A 37 2.18 -23.14 15.76
C THR A 37 0.96 -22.92 14.85
N PRO A 38 0.40 -23.99 14.25
CA PRO A 38 -0.84 -23.90 13.48
C PRO A 38 -1.98 -23.26 14.27
N THR A 39 -2.10 -23.60 15.56
CA THR A 39 -3.15 -23.08 16.45
C THR A 39 -3.09 -21.55 16.61
N PHE A 40 -1.88 -20.98 16.71
CA PHE A 40 -1.73 -19.53 16.81
C PHE A 40 -2.05 -18.85 15.47
N SER A 41 -1.59 -19.43 14.36
CA SER A 41 -1.93 -18.95 13.02
C SER A 41 -3.45 -18.95 12.81
N ASP A 42 -4.14 -20.02 13.20
CA ASP A 42 -5.60 -20.13 13.12
C ASP A 42 -6.33 -19.11 14.00
N LEU A 43 -5.83 -18.87 15.21
CA LEU A 43 -6.35 -17.82 16.07
C LEU A 43 -6.20 -16.44 15.42
N LEU A 44 -5.04 -16.17 14.81
CA LEU A 44 -4.77 -14.89 14.16
C LEU A 44 -5.61 -14.71 12.90
N ILE A 45 -5.77 -15.76 12.10
CA ILE A 45 -6.71 -15.79 10.97
C ILE A 45 -8.13 -15.50 11.46
N ARG A 46 -8.56 -16.11 12.57
CA ARG A 46 -9.86 -15.81 13.16
C ARG A 46 -9.97 -14.33 13.54
N PHE A 47 -8.97 -13.76 14.22
CA PHE A 47 -8.95 -12.32 14.53
C PHE A 47 -9.01 -11.47 13.26
N TRP A 48 -8.34 -11.90 12.20
CA TRP A 48 -8.26 -11.22 10.92
C TRP A 48 -9.56 -11.25 10.13
N MET A 49 -10.25 -12.39 10.11
CA MET A 49 -11.45 -12.61 9.31
C MET A 49 -12.74 -12.23 10.03
N THR A 50 -12.70 -11.99 11.34
CA THR A 50 -13.92 -11.60 12.06
C THR A 50 -14.34 -10.17 11.67
N LEU A 51 -15.63 -9.99 11.40
CA LEU A 51 -16.24 -8.73 10.98
C LEU A 51 -17.00 -8.06 12.13
N GLY A 52 -17.04 -6.74 12.11
CA GLY A 52 -17.74 -5.91 13.08
C GLY A 52 -19.11 -5.43 12.66
N LYS A 53 -19.55 -4.36 13.31
CA LYS A 53 -20.78 -3.66 12.91
C LYS A 53 -20.65 -3.23 11.45
N ASN A 54 -21.73 -3.41 10.67
CA ASN A 54 -21.79 -3.14 9.23
C ASN A 54 -20.85 -3.99 8.37
N GLU A 55 -20.51 -5.21 8.81
CA GLU A 55 -19.66 -6.14 8.04
C GLU A 55 -18.24 -5.61 7.77
N GLU A 56 -17.80 -4.60 8.52
CA GLU A 56 -16.46 -4.03 8.35
C GLU A 56 -15.39 -4.85 9.07
N SER A 57 -14.19 -4.97 8.47
CA SER A 57 -13.04 -5.61 9.12
C SER A 57 -12.73 -5.00 10.49
N PHE A 58 -12.21 -5.75 11.46
CA PHE A 58 -11.81 -5.15 12.74
C PHE A 58 -10.52 -4.36 12.68
N MET A 59 -10.57 -3.11 13.15
CA MET A 59 -9.40 -2.29 13.49
C MET A 59 -9.71 -1.41 14.69
N ASP A 60 -8.76 -1.35 15.63
CA ASP A 60 -8.80 -0.42 16.75
C ASP A 60 -7.97 0.81 16.38
N PHE A 61 -8.67 1.92 16.15
CA PHE A 61 -8.05 3.22 15.85
C PHE A 61 -7.79 4.07 17.09
N ASN A 62 -8.30 3.66 18.24
CA ASN A 62 -8.25 4.40 19.49
C ASN A 62 -7.04 4.00 20.34
N GLU A 63 -6.56 2.76 20.22
CA GLU A 63 -5.37 2.27 20.93
C GLU A 63 -4.13 3.14 20.61
N PRO A 64 -3.47 3.72 21.62
CA PRO A 64 -2.33 4.62 21.42
C PRO A 64 -1.15 3.97 20.69
N GLN A 65 -0.95 2.67 20.92
CA GLN A 65 0.12 1.91 20.29
C GLN A 65 -0.25 1.42 18.89
N GLY A 66 -1.45 1.67 18.39
CA GLY A 66 -1.95 1.12 17.13
C GLY A 66 -2.75 -0.17 17.33
N CYS A 67 -3.38 -0.66 16.27
CA CYS A 67 -4.28 -1.82 16.36
C CYS A 67 -3.51 -3.10 16.73
N PRO A 68 -3.81 -3.75 17.87
CA PRO A 68 -3.08 -4.93 18.33
C PRO A 68 -3.14 -6.11 17.35
N ILE A 69 -4.26 -6.27 16.63
CA ILE A 69 -4.44 -7.32 15.61
C ILE A 69 -3.45 -7.11 14.46
N ILE A 70 -3.29 -5.88 13.97
CA ILE A 70 -2.34 -5.57 12.89
C ILE A 70 -0.91 -5.80 13.37
N HIS A 71 -0.59 -5.45 14.61
CA HIS A 71 0.73 -5.69 15.19
C HIS A 71 1.07 -7.17 15.31
N LEU A 72 0.14 -8.00 15.79
CA LEU A 72 0.31 -9.45 15.79
C LEU A 72 0.49 -10.01 14.38
N PHE A 73 -0.36 -9.57 13.46
CA PHE A 73 -0.32 -10.01 12.08
C PHE A 73 1.01 -9.68 11.42
N LEU A 74 1.52 -8.46 11.64
CA LEU A 74 2.83 -8.04 11.17
C LEU A 74 3.95 -8.90 11.77
N LYS A 75 3.89 -9.24 13.06
CA LYS A 75 4.88 -10.13 13.69
C LYS A 75 4.90 -11.51 13.05
N LEU A 76 3.74 -12.10 12.81
CA LEU A 76 3.64 -13.41 12.15
C LEU A 76 4.14 -13.34 10.70
N ALA A 77 3.70 -12.36 9.91
CA ALA A 77 4.09 -12.21 8.52
C ALA A 77 5.60 -11.91 8.33
N SER A 78 6.23 -11.24 9.29
CA SER A 78 7.66 -10.92 9.23
C SER A 78 8.57 -12.07 9.65
N ASP A 79 8.01 -13.14 10.24
CA ASP A 79 8.73 -14.35 10.65
C ASP A 79 8.60 -15.39 9.54
N ASP A 80 9.71 -15.94 9.04
CA ASP A 80 9.67 -16.81 7.86
C ASP A 80 8.92 -18.12 8.13
N ASP A 81 9.22 -18.79 9.25
CA ASP A 81 8.53 -20.02 9.65
C ASP A 81 7.05 -19.76 10.00
N GLY A 82 6.77 -18.68 10.73
CA GLY A 82 5.39 -18.28 11.05
C GLY A 82 4.56 -17.94 9.81
N ARG A 83 5.20 -17.34 8.79
CA ARG A 83 4.55 -17.02 7.52
C ARG A 83 4.27 -18.28 6.69
N ASP A 84 5.15 -19.28 6.72
CA ASP A 84 4.90 -20.55 6.03
C ASP A 84 3.71 -21.29 6.68
N VAL A 85 3.65 -21.34 8.00
CA VAL A 85 2.49 -21.88 8.74
C VAL A 85 1.21 -21.10 8.43
N LEU A 86 1.29 -19.78 8.25
CA LEU A 86 0.15 -18.96 7.81
C LEU A 86 -0.34 -19.36 6.42
N TYR A 87 0.58 -19.61 5.48
CA TYR A 87 0.20 -20.07 4.14
C TYR A 87 -0.49 -21.44 4.19
N ASP A 88 0.05 -22.40 4.93
CA ASP A 88 -0.55 -23.72 5.08
C ASP A 88 -1.98 -23.59 5.61
N GLN A 89 -2.19 -22.82 6.69
CA GLN A 89 -3.53 -22.62 7.23
C GLN A 89 -4.49 -21.91 6.25
N ILE A 90 -4.00 -20.98 5.43
CA ILE A 90 -4.85 -20.32 4.41
C ILE A 90 -5.21 -21.30 3.28
N PHE A 91 -4.28 -22.13 2.83
CA PHE A 91 -4.45 -23.02 1.67
C PHE A 91 -5.06 -24.38 1.99
N ASP A 92 -5.04 -24.81 3.25
CA ASP A 92 -5.76 -26.00 3.73
C ASP A 92 -7.29 -25.78 3.78
N ARG A 93 -7.73 -24.53 3.65
CA ARG A 93 -9.15 -24.13 3.58
C ARG A 93 -9.66 -24.10 2.13
N PRO A 94 -10.98 -24.01 1.90
CA PRO A 94 -11.54 -23.87 0.56
C PRO A 94 -10.87 -22.72 -0.23
N PRO A 95 -10.66 -22.84 -1.55
CA PRO A 95 -9.93 -21.85 -2.35
C PRO A 95 -10.45 -20.41 -2.24
N GLU A 96 -11.75 -20.25 -1.98
CA GLU A 96 -12.42 -18.97 -1.77
C GLU A 96 -11.88 -18.24 -0.54
N PHE A 97 -11.46 -18.99 0.48
CA PHE A 97 -10.93 -18.43 1.73
C PHE A 97 -9.70 -17.56 1.50
N ALA A 98 -8.82 -17.96 0.58
CA ALA A 98 -7.63 -17.18 0.25
C ALA A 98 -7.98 -15.88 -0.49
N CYS A 99 -9.10 -15.84 -1.22
CA CYS A 99 -9.64 -14.61 -1.81
C CYS A 99 -10.19 -13.70 -0.69
N ASP A 100 -11.07 -14.22 0.17
CA ASP A 100 -11.66 -13.47 1.28
C ASP A 100 -10.58 -12.88 2.19
N PHE A 101 -9.50 -13.64 2.43
CA PHE A 101 -8.36 -13.19 3.21
C PHE A 101 -7.64 -12.00 2.59
N ALA A 102 -7.40 -12.04 1.27
CA ALA A 102 -6.79 -10.93 0.54
C ALA A 102 -7.73 -9.70 0.53
N GLU A 103 -9.03 -9.91 0.32
CA GLU A 103 -10.03 -8.85 0.39
C GLU A 103 -10.09 -8.19 1.77
N ALA A 104 -9.98 -8.97 2.85
CA ALA A 104 -9.93 -8.46 4.23
C ALA A 104 -8.68 -7.61 4.51
N MET A 105 -7.56 -7.85 3.82
CA MET A 105 -6.39 -6.97 3.88
C MET A 105 -6.65 -5.66 3.13
N VAL A 106 -7.22 -5.76 1.93
CA VAL A 106 -7.53 -4.60 1.09
C VAL A 106 -8.60 -3.70 1.74
N ASP A 107 -9.63 -4.27 2.36
CA ASP A 107 -10.64 -3.54 3.13
C ASP A 107 -10.02 -2.72 4.26
N ARG A 108 -9.08 -3.30 5.02
CA ARG A 108 -8.36 -2.59 6.08
C ARG A 108 -7.61 -1.36 5.58
N PHE A 109 -7.00 -1.42 4.39
CA PHE A 109 -6.42 -0.23 3.76
C PHE A 109 -7.47 0.85 3.47
N ARG A 110 -8.64 0.49 2.95
CA ARG A 110 -9.72 1.49 2.69
C ARG A 110 -10.15 2.18 3.98
N ARG A 111 -10.14 1.46 5.10
CA ARG A 111 -10.54 2.00 6.40
C ARG A 111 -9.53 2.96 7.02
N CYS A 112 -8.28 3.01 6.55
CA CYS A 112 -7.29 4.01 6.99
C CYS A 112 -7.71 5.46 6.70
N THR A 113 -8.59 5.70 5.73
CA THR A 113 -9.06 7.04 5.37
C THR A 113 -10.37 7.43 6.04
N SER A 114 -10.85 6.64 7.00
CA SER A 114 -12.05 6.95 7.78
C SER A 114 -11.87 8.26 8.57
N GLN A 115 -12.93 9.07 8.66
CA GLN A 115 -12.93 10.38 9.32
C GLN A 115 -12.56 10.33 10.83
N ARG A 116 -12.57 9.13 11.43
CA ARG A 116 -12.32 8.93 12.86
C ARG A 116 -10.84 8.69 13.20
N VAL A 117 -9.95 8.66 12.21
CA VAL A 117 -8.53 8.31 12.40
C VAL A 117 -7.67 9.56 12.21
N SER A 118 -6.77 9.82 13.17
CA SER A 118 -5.78 10.90 13.00
C SER A 118 -4.81 10.55 11.87
N ILE A 119 -4.29 11.57 11.18
CA ILE A 119 -3.39 11.37 10.03
C ILE A 119 -2.14 10.55 10.41
N THR A 120 -1.50 10.85 11.53
CA THR A 120 -0.34 10.09 12.02
C THR A 120 -0.67 8.60 12.18
N ARG A 121 -1.84 8.29 12.74
CA ARG A 121 -2.29 6.90 12.92
C ARG A 121 -2.64 6.25 11.59
N ALA A 122 -3.30 6.96 10.68
CA ALA A 122 -3.61 6.45 9.35
C ALA A 122 -2.34 6.07 8.58
N ILE A 123 -1.30 6.91 8.63
CA ILE A 123 0.00 6.65 8.02
C ILE A 123 0.67 5.43 8.67
N ALA A 124 0.71 5.36 10.00
CA ALA A 124 1.35 4.25 10.72
C ALA A 124 0.65 2.90 10.45
N ILE A 125 -0.69 2.88 10.47
CA ILE A 125 -1.48 1.68 10.16
C ILE A 125 -1.24 1.25 8.70
N ALA A 126 -1.31 2.20 7.75
CA ALA A 126 -1.07 1.89 6.34
C ALA A 126 0.36 1.34 6.12
N ASP A 127 1.38 1.91 6.78
CA ASP A 127 2.77 1.41 6.70
C ASP A 127 2.90 -0.01 7.28
N GLY A 128 2.21 -0.29 8.39
CA GLY A 128 2.18 -1.63 9.01
C GLY A 128 1.52 -2.67 8.11
N LEU A 129 0.32 -2.36 7.59
CA LEU A 129 -0.39 -3.22 6.63
C LEU A 129 0.43 -3.45 5.35
N LEU A 130 1.11 -2.41 4.86
CA LEU A 130 1.95 -2.50 3.66
C LEU A 130 3.17 -3.39 3.89
N THR A 131 3.79 -3.29 5.06
CA THR A 131 4.89 -4.17 5.45
C THR A 131 4.44 -5.62 5.49
N ALA A 132 3.31 -5.92 6.16
CA ALA A 132 2.75 -7.25 6.20
C ALA A 132 2.42 -7.78 4.79
N THR A 133 1.80 -6.94 3.95
CA THR A 133 1.48 -7.29 2.56
C THR A 133 2.75 -7.61 1.75
N THR A 134 3.83 -6.85 1.94
CA THR A 134 5.12 -7.09 1.27
C THR A 134 5.66 -8.49 1.58
N HIS A 135 5.56 -8.91 2.84
CA HIS A 135 5.96 -10.26 3.24
C HIS A 135 5.04 -11.33 2.64
N LEU A 136 3.72 -11.14 2.68
CA LEU A 136 2.76 -12.12 2.16
C LEU A 136 2.90 -12.34 0.66
N VAL A 137 3.03 -11.27 -0.13
CA VAL A 137 3.09 -11.39 -1.59
C VAL A 137 4.41 -11.97 -2.10
N SER A 138 5.33 -12.36 -1.21
CA SER A 138 6.48 -13.19 -1.57
C SER A 138 6.06 -14.59 -2.07
N ASN A 139 4.93 -15.12 -1.58
CA ASN A 139 4.35 -16.36 -2.08
C ASN A 139 3.52 -16.08 -3.35
N ARG A 140 3.80 -16.80 -4.43
CA ARG A 140 3.16 -16.57 -5.73
C ARG A 140 1.65 -16.84 -5.71
N THR A 141 1.21 -17.86 -4.98
CA THR A 141 -0.21 -18.26 -4.93
C THR A 141 -1.03 -17.22 -4.18
N ILE A 142 -0.57 -16.77 -3.01
CA ILE A 142 -1.29 -15.73 -2.27
C ILE A 142 -1.27 -14.40 -3.03
N LYS A 143 -0.14 -14.07 -3.69
CA LYS A 143 -0.04 -12.87 -4.53
C LYS A 143 -1.09 -12.82 -5.63
N GLN A 144 -1.43 -13.94 -6.26
CA GLN A 144 -2.52 -13.99 -7.26
C GLN A 144 -3.88 -13.64 -6.65
N ARG A 145 -4.14 -14.02 -5.40
CA ARG A 145 -5.37 -13.64 -4.67
C ARG A 145 -5.38 -12.15 -4.39
N PHE A 146 -4.26 -11.59 -3.96
CA PHE A 146 -4.09 -10.14 -3.79
C PHE A 146 -4.29 -9.36 -5.09
N ILE A 147 -3.73 -9.84 -6.21
CA ILE A 147 -3.95 -9.24 -7.54
C ILE A 147 -5.43 -9.23 -7.90
N THR A 148 -6.16 -10.32 -7.62
CA THR A 148 -7.61 -10.40 -7.89
C THR A 148 -8.41 -9.40 -7.04
N ALA A 149 -7.92 -9.07 -5.84
CA ALA A 149 -8.51 -8.07 -4.95
C ALA A 149 -8.06 -6.62 -5.24
N ASP A 150 -7.41 -6.35 -6.37
CA ASP A 150 -6.93 -5.02 -6.79
C ASP A 150 -6.07 -4.30 -5.71
N TYR A 151 -5.22 -5.07 -5.02
CA TYR A 151 -4.52 -4.57 -3.84
C TYR A 151 -3.62 -3.36 -4.12
N LEU A 152 -2.83 -3.35 -5.21
CA LEU A 152 -1.92 -2.25 -5.53
C LEU A 152 -2.67 -0.94 -5.82
N THR A 153 -3.75 -1.02 -6.60
CA THR A 153 -4.62 0.13 -6.88
C THR A 153 -5.25 0.65 -5.60
N THR A 154 -5.79 -0.24 -4.76
CA THR A 154 -6.42 0.15 -3.50
C THR A 154 -5.40 0.80 -2.55
N ILE A 155 -4.25 0.18 -2.32
CA ILE A 155 -3.20 0.71 -1.44
C ILE A 155 -2.74 2.09 -1.91
N SER A 156 -2.46 2.24 -3.20
CA SER A 156 -2.06 3.52 -3.77
C SER A 156 -3.14 4.59 -3.56
N SER A 157 -4.41 4.23 -3.82
CA SER A 157 -5.53 5.16 -3.65
C SER A 157 -5.73 5.58 -2.20
N THR A 158 -5.58 4.65 -1.24
CA THR A 158 -5.60 4.92 0.19
C THR A 158 -4.51 5.92 0.58
N LEU A 159 -3.26 5.70 0.14
CA LEU A 159 -2.15 6.60 0.46
C LEU A 159 -2.37 8.00 -0.16
N ASN A 160 -2.91 8.06 -1.39
CA ASN A 160 -3.30 9.32 -2.02
C ASN A 160 -4.39 10.03 -1.20
N SER A 161 -5.42 9.32 -0.75
CA SER A 161 -6.49 9.88 0.09
C SER A 161 -5.99 10.36 1.46
N ILE A 162 -5.05 9.63 2.10
CA ILE A 162 -4.41 10.10 3.35
C ILE A 162 -3.71 11.44 3.09
N SER A 163 -2.96 11.56 1.98
CA SER A 163 -2.29 12.82 1.65
C SER A 163 -3.24 13.97 1.27
N MET A 164 -4.43 13.67 0.74
CA MET A 164 -5.48 14.67 0.53
C MET A 164 -6.06 15.15 1.85
N ASN A 165 -6.25 14.25 2.83
CA ASN A 165 -6.68 14.64 4.16
C ASN A 165 -5.67 15.57 4.85
N VAL A 166 -4.36 15.38 4.62
CA VAL A 166 -3.30 16.31 5.09
C VAL A 166 -3.52 17.72 4.56
N ILE A 167 -3.81 17.86 3.26
CA ILE A 167 -4.08 19.17 2.64
C ILE A 167 -5.37 19.78 3.20
N ASN A 168 -6.44 19.00 3.26
CA ASN A 168 -7.76 19.48 3.68
C ASN A 168 -7.79 19.94 5.13
N GLN A 169 -6.96 19.35 5.99
CA GLN A 169 -6.84 19.73 7.41
C GLN A 169 -5.84 20.86 7.66
N GLN A 170 -5.22 21.44 6.62
CA GLN A 170 -4.27 22.56 6.71
C GLN A 170 -3.12 22.32 7.71
N LEU A 171 -2.63 21.08 7.80
CA LEU A 171 -1.54 20.70 8.69
C LEU A 171 -0.18 21.15 8.14
N ASP A 172 0.90 20.93 8.90
CA ASP A 172 2.28 21.04 8.40
C ASP A 172 2.51 20.05 7.25
N LEU A 173 2.27 20.52 6.03
CA LEU A 173 2.33 19.71 4.82
C LEU A 173 3.69 19.04 4.66
N SER A 174 4.77 19.75 4.98
CA SER A 174 6.12 19.24 4.83
C SER A 174 6.37 18.07 5.77
N HIS A 175 5.97 18.20 7.04
CA HIS A 175 6.10 17.12 8.02
C HIS A 175 5.28 15.87 7.61
N TYR A 176 3.97 16.02 7.41
CA TYR A 176 3.08 14.87 7.20
C TYR A 176 3.23 14.21 5.83
N LEU A 177 3.50 14.97 4.77
CA LEU A 177 3.73 14.38 3.43
C LEU A 177 5.07 13.65 3.37
N THR A 178 6.10 14.12 4.09
CA THR A 178 7.39 13.41 4.16
C THR A 178 7.25 12.06 4.90
N MET A 179 6.37 11.96 5.89
CA MET A 179 6.06 10.67 6.55
C MET A 179 5.50 9.62 5.58
N LEU A 180 4.86 10.03 4.48
CA LEU A 180 4.34 9.11 3.46
C LEU A 180 5.43 8.54 2.55
N ILE A 181 6.65 9.09 2.54
CA ILE A 181 7.74 8.62 1.66
C ILE A 181 8.06 7.14 1.89
N ARG A 182 8.12 6.70 3.16
CA ARG A 182 8.40 5.29 3.48
C ARG A 182 7.33 4.34 2.91
N PRO A 183 6.02 4.53 3.17
CA PRO A 183 5.02 3.65 2.60
C PRO A 183 4.94 3.75 1.06
N ILE A 184 5.06 4.93 0.44
CA ILE A 184 5.07 4.99 -1.04
C ILE A 184 6.29 4.30 -1.65
N HIS A 185 7.45 4.33 -0.97
CA HIS A 185 8.64 3.63 -1.40
C HIS A 185 8.45 2.11 -1.36
N LYS A 186 7.84 1.57 -0.29
CA LYS A 186 7.48 0.14 -0.22
C LYS A 186 6.52 -0.26 -1.34
N LEU A 187 5.49 0.55 -1.59
CA LEU A 187 4.56 0.33 -2.70
C LEU A 187 5.28 0.33 -4.06
N PHE A 188 6.21 1.26 -4.26
CA PHE A 188 7.07 1.32 -5.44
C PHE A 188 7.94 0.07 -5.61
N GLN A 189 8.55 -0.42 -4.53
CA GLN A 189 9.34 -1.66 -4.54
C GLN A 189 8.47 -2.86 -4.93
N MET A 190 7.29 -3.00 -4.31
CA MET A 190 6.34 -4.07 -4.64
C MET A 190 5.91 -4.06 -6.11
N ALA A 191 5.80 -2.88 -6.72
CA ALA A 191 5.47 -2.75 -8.14
C ALA A 191 6.66 -3.04 -9.08
N SER A 192 7.89 -2.90 -8.59
CA SER A 192 9.11 -2.91 -9.40
C SER A 192 9.99 -4.16 -9.24
N GLU A 193 9.77 -4.97 -8.20
CA GLU A 193 10.63 -6.11 -7.88
C GLU A 193 10.09 -7.45 -8.43
N GLY A 194 10.96 -8.16 -9.17
CA GLY A 194 10.96 -9.63 -9.32
C GLY A 194 9.74 -10.30 -9.97
N ASP A 195 8.83 -9.55 -10.57
CA ASP A 195 7.53 -10.07 -11.01
C ASP A 195 7.46 -10.35 -12.52
N TYR A 196 6.64 -11.32 -12.92
CA TYR A 196 6.23 -11.51 -14.32
C TYR A 196 5.21 -10.44 -14.77
N ARG A 197 4.60 -9.70 -13.84
CA ARG A 197 3.56 -8.69 -14.07
C ARG A 197 4.06 -7.24 -13.84
N LEU A 198 5.34 -6.93 -14.02
CA LEU A 198 5.88 -5.59 -13.74
C LEU A 198 5.06 -4.45 -14.36
N VAL A 199 4.74 -4.54 -15.66
CA VAL A 199 3.97 -3.50 -16.36
C VAL A 199 2.54 -3.38 -15.80
N GLY A 200 1.90 -4.52 -15.49
CA GLY A 200 0.57 -4.53 -14.86
C GLY A 200 0.59 -3.95 -13.45
N ASN A 201 1.61 -4.25 -12.65
CA ASN A 201 1.76 -3.68 -11.31
C ASN A 201 1.94 -2.16 -11.36
N TRP A 202 2.74 -1.67 -12.32
CA TRP A 202 2.90 -0.23 -12.57
C TRP A 202 1.60 0.43 -13.02
N LYS A 203 0.85 -0.20 -13.91
CA LYS A 203 -0.49 0.25 -14.30
C LYS A 203 -1.40 0.35 -13.08
N ASP A 204 -1.40 -0.64 -12.18
CA ASP A 204 -2.29 -0.66 -11.02
C ASP A 204 -1.98 0.45 -10.02
N ILE A 205 -0.70 0.68 -9.67
CA ILE A 205 -0.34 1.77 -8.74
C ILE A 205 -0.63 3.15 -9.36
N VAL A 206 -0.39 3.32 -10.66
CA VAL A 206 -0.74 4.57 -11.36
C VAL A 206 -2.25 4.77 -11.38
N THR A 207 -3.02 3.70 -11.61
CA THR A 207 -4.48 3.73 -11.57
C THR A 207 -4.98 4.19 -10.20
N GLY A 208 -4.30 3.80 -9.13
CA GLY A 208 -4.53 4.28 -7.77
C GLY A 208 -3.87 5.62 -7.43
N ASP A 209 -3.56 6.48 -8.40
CA ASP A 209 -3.04 7.85 -8.20
C ASP A 209 -1.64 7.96 -7.57
N PHE A 210 -0.79 6.94 -7.73
CA PHE A 210 0.59 6.97 -7.23
C PHE A 210 1.37 8.21 -7.69
N LEU A 211 1.26 8.60 -8.96
CA LEU A 211 2.00 9.74 -9.51
C LEU A 211 1.53 11.07 -8.91
N THR A 212 0.22 11.24 -8.75
CA THR A 212 -0.36 12.44 -8.11
C THR A 212 0.11 12.55 -6.67
N LEU A 213 0.14 11.44 -5.93
CA LEU A 213 0.69 11.36 -4.58
C LEU A 213 2.19 11.71 -4.54
N LEU A 214 2.99 11.12 -5.44
CA LEU A 214 4.43 11.38 -5.54
C LEU A 214 4.71 12.86 -5.80
N ILE A 215 4.02 13.46 -6.79
CA ILE A 215 4.18 14.88 -7.12
C ILE A 215 3.78 15.77 -5.94
N ARG A 216 2.69 15.43 -5.24
CA ARG A 216 2.25 16.17 -4.04
C ARG A 216 3.33 16.17 -2.96
N ILE A 217 3.90 14.99 -2.66
CA ILE A 217 4.99 14.86 -1.68
C ILE A 217 6.20 15.68 -2.12
N MET A 218 6.68 15.45 -3.34
CA MET A 218 7.85 16.14 -3.90
C MET A 218 7.71 17.67 -3.84
N SER A 219 6.53 18.22 -4.13
CA SER A 219 6.28 19.67 -4.11
C SER A 219 6.27 20.31 -2.72
N ASN A 220 6.37 19.50 -1.65
CA ASN A 220 6.40 19.95 -0.25
C ASN A 220 7.64 19.48 0.51
N ILE A 221 8.62 18.87 -0.17
CA ILE A 221 9.95 18.60 0.39
C ILE A 221 10.69 19.94 0.54
N ARG A 222 11.37 20.14 1.67
CA ARG A 222 12.13 21.37 1.90
C ARG A 222 13.38 21.36 1.00
N PRO A 223 13.81 22.52 0.46
CA PRO A 223 14.95 22.59 -0.46
C PRO A 223 16.26 21.96 0.06
N ASN A 224 16.45 21.94 1.38
CA ASN A 224 17.65 21.42 2.03
C ASN A 224 17.56 19.92 2.38
N ASP A 225 16.38 19.29 2.23
CA ASP A 225 16.15 17.89 2.61
C ASP A 225 16.51 16.95 1.44
N MET A 226 17.80 16.70 1.26
CA MET A 226 18.34 15.93 0.12
C MET A 226 17.88 14.47 0.10
N ALA A 227 17.83 13.80 1.25
CA ALA A 227 17.52 12.37 1.34
C ALA A 227 16.10 12.03 0.84
N PRO A 228 15.02 12.67 1.31
CA PRO A 228 13.68 12.42 0.78
C PRO A 228 13.55 12.83 -0.69
N ALA A 229 14.23 13.90 -1.12
CA ALA A 229 14.24 14.33 -2.52
C ALA A 229 14.82 13.24 -3.43
N ASN A 230 15.98 12.67 -3.08
CA ASN A 230 16.64 11.63 -3.87
C ASN A 230 15.78 10.35 -4.00
N ILE A 231 15.12 9.92 -2.92
CA ILE A 231 14.21 8.77 -2.95
C ILE A 231 13.07 9.02 -3.95
N CYS A 232 12.48 10.22 -3.94
CA CYS A 232 11.41 10.57 -4.86
C CYS A 232 11.88 10.71 -6.32
N VAL A 233 13.11 11.19 -6.55
CA VAL A 233 13.71 11.24 -7.89
C VAL A 233 13.84 9.83 -8.49
N VAL A 234 14.27 8.85 -7.70
CA VAL A 234 14.34 7.45 -8.17
C VAL A 234 12.95 6.97 -8.60
N MET A 235 11.93 7.14 -7.76
CA MET A 235 10.55 6.76 -8.09
C MET A 235 10.03 7.47 -9.35
N LEU A 236 10.32 8.77 -9.51
CA LEU A 236 9.91 9.55 -10.69
C LEU A 236 10.60 9.08 -11.97
N ARG A 237 11.89 8.71 -11.90
CA ARG A 237 12.64 8.17 -13.05
C ARG A 237 12.05 6.86 -13.53
N PHE A 238 11.74 5.95 -12.61
CA PHE A 238 11.07 4.69 -12.94
C PHE A 238 9.68 4.95 -13.54
N ALA A 239 8.90 5.88 -12.97
CA ALA A 239 7.62 6.27 -13.55
C ALA A 239 7.79 6.78 -15.00
N CYS A 240 8.81 7.60 -15.30
CA CYS A 240 9.12 7.95 -16.70
C CYS A 240 9.48 6.70 -17.49
N TRP A 241 10.35 5.79 -17.04
CA TRP A 241 10.69 4.58 -17.80
C TRP A 241 9.46 3.77 -18.22
N TYR A 242 8.53 3.51 -17.28
CA TYR A 242 7.33 2.72 -17.55
C TYR A 242 6.29 3.43 -18.44
N THR A 243 6.40 4.73 -18.68
CA THR A 243 5.51 5.42 -19.66
C THR A 243 5.73 4.98 -21.11
N VAL A 244 6.68 4.09 -21.39
CA VAL A 244 6.90 3.48 -22.72
C VAL A 244 5.79 2.48 -23.03
N TYR A 245 5.21 1.90 -21.97
CA TYR A 245 4.13 0.93 -22.05
C TYR A 245 2.79 1.66 -22.19
N PRO A 246 2.04 1.43 -23.29
CA PRO A 246 0.77 2.11 -23.56
C PRO A 246 -0.23 2.04 -22.41
N GLN A 247 -0.38 0.88 -21.75
CA GLN A 247 -1.32 0.74 -20.65
C GLN A 247 -0.98 1.61 -19.43
N VAL A 248 0.32 1.81 -19.15
CA VAL A 248 0.78 2.69 -18.06
C VAL A 248 0.62 4.15 -18.48
N LEU A 249 1.03 4.48 -19.71
CA LEU A 249 0.91 5.83 -20.25
C LEU A 249 -0.55 6.33 -20.25
N ARG A 250 -1.49 5.51 -20.73
CA ARG A 250 -2.94 5.81 -20.71
C ARG A 250 -3.44 6.03 -19.28
N ALA A 251 -2.98 5.22 -18.34
CA ALA A 251 -3.34 5.38 -16.94
C ALA A 251 -2.81 6.70 -16.35
N ILE A 252 -1.63 7.18 -16.79
CA ILE A 252 -1.02 8.45 -16.34
C ILE A 252 -1.70 9.68 -16.97
N ILE A 253 -1.88 9.71 -18.29
CA ILE A 253 -2.35 10.91 -19.01
C ILE A 253 -3.72 11.38 -18.51
N ASN A 254 -4.55 10.46 -18.04
CA ASN A 254 -5.87 10.77 -17.49
C ASN A 254 -5.83 11.30 -16.04
N LYS A 255 -4.66 11.33 -15.38
CA LYS A 255 -4.54 11.82 -14.01
C LYS A 255 -4.31 13.32 -13.95
N ARG A 256 -5.00 13.96 -13.00
CA ARG A 256 -4.78 15.38 -12.70
C ARG A 256 -3.57 15.54 -11.80
N ILE A 257 -2.63 16.37 -12.24
CA ILE A 257 -1.52 16.86 -11.42
C ILE A 257 -2.11 17.94 -10.47
N PRO A 258 -1.76 17.95 -9.17
CA PRO A 258 -2.25 18.97 -8.25
C PRO A 258 -1.86 20.38 -8.70
N GLU A 259 -2.77 21.33 -8.54
CA GLU A 259 -2.54 22.75 -8.87
C GLU A 259 -1.32 23.30 -8.11
N ASN A 260 -0.54 24.15 -8.77
CA ASN A 260 0.69 24.78 -8.24
C ASN A 260 1.86 23.85 -7.86
N SER A 261 1.66 22.54 -7.73
CA SER A 261 2.75 21.58 -7.49
C SER A 261 3.81 21.63 -8.59
N GLY A 262 3.37 21.80 -9.84
CA GLY A 262 4.29 21.88 -10.99
C GLY A 262 5.25 23.06 -10.94
N THR A 263 4.80 24.23 -10.45
CA THR A 263 5.62 25.44 -10.33
C THR A 263 6.60 25.31 -9.16
N LYS A 264 6.10 24.89 -7.99
CA LYS A 264 6.94 24.64 -6.80
C LYS A 264 8.08 23.66 -7.08
N LEU A 265 7.80 22.61 -7.85
CA LEU A 265 8.82 21.63 -8.22
C LEU A 265 9.93 22.23 -9.08
N LEU A 266 9.59 23.12 -10.02
CA LEU A 266 10.59 23.77 -10.88
C LEU A 266 11.53 24.69 -10.11
N GLU A 267 11.04 25.30 -9.04
CA GLU A 267 11.84 26.18 -8.17
C GLU A 267 12.74 25.39 -7.21
N HIS A 268 12.49 24.09 -7.03
CA HIS A 268 13.28 23.25 -6.13
C HIS A 268 14.64 22.91 -6.77
N PRO A 269 15.78 23.12 -6.06
CA PRO A 269 17.12 23.02 -6.64
C PRO A 269 17.46 21.65 -7.25
N ILE A 270 16.99 20.57 -6.63
CA ILE A 270 17.21 19.19 -7.11
C ILE A 270 16.05 18.69 -7.97
N LEU A 271 14.82 18.88 -7.50
CA LEU A 271 13.65 18.24 -8.11
C LEU A 271 13.24 18.91 -9.42
N GLY A 272 13.61 20.18 -9.65
CA GLY A 272 13.20 20.95 -10.82
C GLY A 272 13.65 20.35 -12.13
N GLU A 273 14.92 19.97 -12.24
CA GLU A 273 15.46 19.34 -13.46
C GLU A 273 14.79 17.99 -13.74
N HIS A 274 14.69 17.13 -12.72
CA HIS A 274 14.06 15.82 -12.85
C HIS A 274 12.57 15.91 -13.21
N TRP A 275 11.87 16.89 -12.64
CA TRP A 275 10.47 17.17 -12.97
C TRP A 275 10.31 17.67 -14.40
N ALA A 276 11.16 18.60 -14.84
CA ALA A 276 11.16 19.09 -16.21
C ALA A 276 11.40 17.94 -17.21
N GLY A 277 12.40 17.09 -16.94
CA GLY A 277 12.70 15.90 -17.75
C GLY A 277 11.54 14.91 -17.79
N PHE A 278 10.90 14.62 -16.65
CA PHE A 278 9.71 13.76 -16.59
C PHE A 278 8.56 14.31 -17.45
N ARG A 279 8.28 15.62 -17.36
CA ARG A 279 7.20 16.24 -18.17
C ARG A 279 7.49 16.19 -19.68
N ALA A 280 8.73 16.41 -20.08
CA ALA A 280 9.14 16.27 -21.48
C ALA A 280 8.96 14.83 -21.96
N CYS A 281 9.49 13.86 -21.19
CA CYS A 281 9.32 12.42 -21.41
C CYS A 281 7.85 12.03 -21.61
N LEU A 282 6.97 12.48 -20.71
CA LEU A 282 5.53 12.19 -20.78
C LEU A 282 4.88 12.80 -22.03
N ARG A 283 5.20 14.06 -22.35
CA ARG A 283 4.64 14.77 -23.52
C ARG A 283 5.05 14.08 -24.83
N ASP A 284 6.32 13.74 -24.97
CA ASP A 284 6.84 13.12 -26.18
C ASP A 284 6.21 11.76 -26.41
N ARG A 285 6.11 10.95 -25.35
CA ARG A 285 5.48 9.61 -25.41
C ARG A 285 3.98 9.69 -25.66
N ALA A 286 3.28 10.65 -25.03
CA ALA A 286 1.87 10.89 -25.30
C ALA A 286 1.63 11.28 -26.77
N ARG A 287 2.48 12.12 -27.35
CA ARG A 287 2.41 12.51 -28.77
C ARG A 287 2.60 11.31 -29.68
N VAL A 288 3.62 10.48 -29.43
CA VAL A 288 3.85 9.25 -30.21
C VAL A 288 2.66 8.30 -30.10
N HIS A 289 2.17 8.06 -28.88
CA HIS A 289 1.02 7.18 -28.67
C HIS A 289 -0.25 7.68 -29.38
N ALA A 290 -0.50 8.99 -29.41
CA ALA A 290 -1.64 9.57 -30.13
C ALA A 290 -1.61 9.33 -31.65
N THR A 291 -0.46 8.97 -32.21
CA THR A 291 -0.30 8.65 -33.65
C THR A 291 -0.43 7.16 -33.96
N LEU A 292 -0.49 6.29 -32.94
CA LEU A 292 -0.64 4.85 -33.14
C LEU A 292 -2.12 4.49 -33.35
N PRO A 293 -2.46 3.59 -34.29
CA PRO A 293 -3.81 3.08 -34.46
C PRO A 293 -4.30 2.41 -33.17
N ASP A 294 -5.53 2.73 -32.74
CA ASP A 294 -6.12 2.20 -31.50
C ASP A 294 -6.73 0.79 -31.70
N ASP A 295 -6.30 0.08 -32.74
CA ASP A 295 -6.86 -1.18 -33.27
C ASP A 295 -6.60 -2.40 -32.36
N GLY A 296 -6.50 -2.20 -31.05
CA GLY A 296 -6.49 -3.24 -30.02
C GLY A 296 -5.28 -4.18 -29.99
N GLY A 297 -4.44 -4.23 -31.03
CA GLY A 297 -3.39 -5.23 -31.20
C GLY A 297 -1.94 -4.73 -31.01
N VAL A 298 -1.61 -3.49 -31.38
CA VAL A 298 -0.22 -3.00 -31.32
C VAL A 298 0.18 -2.61 -29.89
N GLY A 299 -0.72 -1.98 -29.14
CA GLY A 299 -0.48 -1.61 -27.74
C GLY A 299 -0.23 -2.82 -26.83
N THR A 300 -0.96 -3.92 -27.07
CA THR A 300 -0.86 -5.17 -26.30
C THR A 300 0.42 -5.96 -26.57
N LEU A 301 1.03 -5.82 -27.76
CA LEU A 301 2.29 -6.49 -28.11
C LEU A 301 3.48 -5.87 -27.35
N CYS A 302 3.49 -4.55 -27.19
CA CYS A 302 4.53 -3.84 -26.42
C CYS A 302 4.40 -4.01 -24.91
N ASP A 303 3.24 -4.47 -24.42
CA ASP A 303 2.92 -4.66 -23.01
C ASP A 303 3.32 -6.04 -22.46
N ASN A 304 3.86 -6.93 -23.31
CA ASN A 304 4.32 -8.26 -22.92
C ASN A 304 5.85 -8.37 -23.03
N PRO A 305 6.61 -8.30 -21.91
CA PRO A 305 8.07 -8.43 -21.94
C PRO A 305 8.56 -9.83 -22.34
N LYS A 306 7.67 -10.81 -22.58
CA LYS A 306 8.01 -12.14 -23.12
C LYS A 306 7.91 -12.24 -24.65
N VAL A 307 7.43 -11.19 -25.32
CA VAL A 307 7.20 -11.17 -26.78
C VAL A 307 8.23 -10.29 -27.51
N CYS A 308 9.14 -9.64 -26.77
CA CYS A 308 10.27 -8.89 -27.29
C CYS A 308 11.60 -9.57 -26.95
#